data_AF-A0A439ZYK4-F1
#
_entry.id   AF-A0A439ZYK4-F1
#
_cell.length_a   1.000
_cell.length_b   1.000
_cell.length_c   1.000
_cell.angle_alpha   90.00
_cell.angle_beta   90.00
_cell.angle_gamma   90.00
#
_symmetry.space_group_name_H-M   'P 1'
#
loop_
_entity.id
_entity.type
_entity.pdbx_description
1 polymer ?
#
loop_
_entity_poly.entity_id
_entity_poly.type
_entity_poly.pdbx_seq_one_letter_code
_entity_poly.pdbx_strand_id
1 'polypeptide(L)'
;MTRLTFTEELEDAADRIADVSRADLQIMLRRAALMLRNVTGIALDSNVDESLAALAVEMNVSKSELIKTVVSDWLIANAYLRVPHALDEESETRGSA
;
A
#
# COMPACT_ATOMS: atom_id res chain seq x y z
N MET A 1 -11.58 9.49 15.44
CA MET A 1 -11.16 8.10 15.66
C MET A 1 -10.15 7.72 14.61
N THR A 2 -8.93 7.39 15.04
CA THR A 2 -7.90 6.82 14.16
C THR A 2 -8.02 5.30 14.19
N ARG A 3 -7.36 4.60 13.25
CA ARG A 3 -7.31 3.12 13.27
C ARG A 3 -6.73 2.60 14.58
N LEU A 4 -5.66 3.23 15.07
CA LEU A 4 -5.02 2.90 16.34
C LEU A 4 -5.99 2.96 17.53
N THR A 5 -6.71 4.08 17.70
CA THR A 5 -7.66 4.23 18.81
C THR A 5 -8.78 3.20 18.78
N PHE A 6 -9.18 2.75 17.59
CA PHE A 6 -10.23 1.75 17.44
C PHE A 6 -9.72 0.32 17.66
N THR A 7 -8.47 0.04 17.29
CA THR A 7 -7.80 -1.23 17.63
C THR A 7 -7.64 -1.38 19.14
N GLU A 8 -7.21 -0.32 19.83
CA GLU A 8 -7.12 -0.29 21.30
C GLU A 8 -8.48 -0.57 21.94
N GLU A 9 -9.56 0.05 21.46
CA GLU A 9 -10.93 -0.22 21.94
C GLU A 9 -11.35 -1.69 21.75
N LEU A 10 -10.95 -2.33 20.64
CA LEU A 10 -11.25 -3.75 20.38
C LEU A 10 -10.45 -4.69 21.30
N GLU A 11 -9.18 -4.39 21.55
CA GLU A 11 -8.31 -5.15 22.47
C GLU A 11 -8.83 -5.04 23.90
N ASP A 12 -9.12 -3.82 24.36
CA ASP A 12 -9.71 -3.55 25.67
C ASP A 12 -11.05 -4.27 25.89
N ALA A 13 -11.87 -4.35 24.84
CA ALA A 13 -13.15 -5.06 24.87
C ALA A 13 -12.97 -6.58 24.85
N ALA A 14 -11.92 -7.10 24.19
CA ALA A 14 -11.58 -8.51 24.22
C ALA A 14 -11.07 -8.93 25.61
N ASP A 15 -10.23 -8.12 26.24
CA ASP A 15 -9.72 -8.36 27.59
C ASP A 15 -10.84 -8.37 28.65
N ARG A 16 -11.92 -7.60 28.41
CA ARG A 16 -13.09 -7.49 29.29
C ARG A 16 -14.35 -8.08 28.68
N ILE A 17 -14.23 -9.09 27.83
CA ILE A 17 -15.37 -9.61 27.03
C ILE A 17 -16.55 -10.10 27.87
N ALA A 18 -16.30 -10.53 29.12
CA ALA A 18 -17.34 -10.95 30.05
C ALA A 18 -18.15 -9.77 30.62
N ASP A 19 -17.57 -8.58 30.66
CA ASP A 19 -18.18 -7.35 31.19
C ASP A 19 -18.89 -6.53 30.10
N VAL A 20 -18.61 -6.83 28.82
CA VAL A 20 -19.19 -6.12 27.68
C VAL A 20 -20.56 -6.72 27.32
N SER A 21 -21.56 -5.85 27.14
CA SER A 21 -22.88 -6.31 26.71
C SER A 21 -22.84 -6.90 25.30
N ARG A 22 -23.66 -7.93 25.04
CA ARG A 22 -23.76 -8.54 23.70
C ARG A 22 -24.15 -7.50 22.63
N ALA A 23 -24.95 -6.51 22.98
CA ALA A 23 -25.38 -5.47 22.05
C ALA A 23 -24.20 -4.55 21.65
N ASP A 24 -23.40 -4.14 22.64
CA ASP A 24 -22.23 -3.29 22.40
C ASP A 24 -21.18 -4.03 21.58
N LEU A 25 -20.95 -5.30 21.89
CA LEU A 25 -20.05 -6.15 21.11
C LEU A 25 -20.49 -6.26 19.64
N GLN A 26 -21.79 -6.43 19.38
CA GLN A 26 -22.32 -6.46 18.00
C GLN A 26 -22.09 -5.14 17.25
N ILE A 27 -22.26 -4.01 17.92
CA ILE A 27 -22.01 -2.69 17.32
C ILE A 27 -20.53 -2.53 17.00
N MET A 28 -19.66 -2.88 17.94
CA MET A 28 -18.21 -2.79 17.81
C MET A 28 -17.70 -3.67 16.65
N LEU A 29 -18.15 -4.93 16.56
CA LEU A 29 -17.79 -5.83 15.46
C LEU A 29 -18.28 -5.34 14.09
N ARG A 30 -19.48 -4.76 14.00
CA ARG A 30 -19.97 -4.16 12.75
C ARG A 30 -19.12 -2.97 12.32
N ARG A 31 -18.72 -2.12 13.27
CA ARG A 31 -17.79 -0.99 13.01
C ARG A 31 -16.43 -1.49 12.54
N ALA A 32 -15.90 -2.54 13.19
CA ALA A 32 -14.66 -3.19 12.78
C ALA A 32 -14.74 -3.75 11.36
N ALA A 33 -15.80 -4.48 11.04
CA ALA A 33 -16.02 -5.03 9.70
C ALA A 33 -16.12 -3.91 8.64
N LEU A 34 -16.78 -2.79 8.94
CA LEU A 34 -16.84 -1.64 8.04
C LEU A 34 -15.47 -0.99 7.85
N MET A 35 -14.70 -0.82 8.92
CA MET A 35 -13.35 -0.25 8.85
C MET A 35 -12.39 -1.15 8.06
N LEU A 36 -12.46 -2.47 8.27
CA LEU A 36 -11.67 -3.48 7.55
C LEU A 36 -12.06 -3.58 6.07
N ARG A 37 -13.36 -3.56 5.76
CA ARG A 37 -13.85 -3.56 4.36
C ARG A 37 -13.40 -2.32 3.59
N ASN A 38 -13.20 -1.22 4.30
CA ASN A 38 -12.72 0.04 3.73
C ASN A 38 -11.18 0.20 3.84
N VAL A 39 -10.44 -0.88 4.10
CA VAL A 39 -8.98 -0.87 3.96
C VAL A 39 -8.64 -0.94 2.48
N THR A 40 -8.70 0.21 1.82
CA THR A 40 -8.04 0.41 0.52
C THR A 40 -6.57 0.70 0.80
N GLY A 41 -5.69 -0.25 0.47
CA GLY A 41 -4.25 -0.10 0.68
C GLY A 41 -3.48 -1.37 0.35
N ILE A 42 -2.20 -1.21 0.04
CA ILE A 42 -1.26 -2.32 -0.09
C ILE A 42 -0.89 -2.75 1.33
N ALA A 43 -1.05 -4.04 1.64
CA ALA A 43 -0.52 -4.60 2.88
C ALA A 43 1.00 -4.72 2.73
N LEU A 44 1.73 -4.09 3.65
CA LEU A 44 3.19 -4.13 3.72
C LEU A 44 3.60 -4.89 4.98
N ASP A 45 4.74 -5.58 4.93
CA ASP A 45 5.32 -6.17 6.13
C ASP A 45 5.61 -5.08 7.17
N SER A 46 5.46 -5.40 8.46
CA SER A 46 5.53 -4.40 9.56
C SER A 46 6.83 -3.60 9.52
N ASN A 47 7.95 -4.28 9.31
CA ASN A 47 9.27 -3.65 9.21
C ASN A 47 9.37 -2.67 8.03
N VAL A 48 8.75 -2.99 6.90
CA VAL A 48 8.72 -2.14 5.71
C VAL A 48 7.79 -0.95 5.94
N ASP A 49 6.63 -1.17 6.53
CA ASP A 49 5.66 -0.12 6.84
C ASP A 49 6.23 0.92 7.83
N GLU A 50 6.88 0.45 8.88
CA GLU A 50 7.57 1.30 9.87
C GLU A 50 8.71 2.11 9.25
N SER A 51 9.54 1.47 8.42
CA SER A 51 10.64 2.14 7.72
C SER A 51 10.13 3.23 6.77
N LEU A 52 9.06 2.94 6.01
CA LEU A 52 8.43 3.92 5.13
C LEU A 52 7.73 5.03 5.91
N ALA A 53 7.15 4.74 7.07
CA ALA A 53 6.56 5.74 7.95
C ALA A 53 7.62 6.71 8.49
N ALA A 54 8.76 6.19 8.97
CA ALA A 54 9.87 6.99 9.46
C ALA A 54 10.45 7.88 8.35
N LEU A 55 10.67 7.31 7.16
CA LEU A 55 11.18 8.06 6.01
C LEU A 55 10.21 9.15 5.55
N ALA A 56 8.90 8.89 5.55
CA ALA A 56 7.90 9.89 5.19
C ALA A 56 7.92 11.09 6.14
N VAL A 57 8.13 10.84 7.45
CA VAL A 57 8.29 11.90 8.47
C VAL A 57 9.56 12.72 8.20
N GLU A 58 10.69 12.06 7.94
CA GLU A 58 11.96 12.73 7.63
C GLU A 58 11.84 13.61 6.37
N MET A 59 11.13 13.12 5.36
CA MET A 59 10.90 13.83 4.10
C MET A 59 9.76 14.87 4.18
N ASN A 60 9.08 14.98 5.31
CA ASN A 60 7.92 15.85 5.52
C ASN A 60 6.80 15.67 4.46
N VAL A 61 6.53 14.42 4.07
CA VAL A 61 5.46 14.03 3.13
C VAL A 61 4.55 12.99 3.77
N SER A 62 3.38 12.75 3.18
CA SER A 62 2.53 11.65 3.66
C SER A 62 3.11 10.29 3.24
N LYS A 63 2.97 9.25 4.08
CA LYS A 63 3.39 7.87 3.72
C LYS A 63 2.76 7.38 2.41
N SER A 64 1.50 7.76 2.18
CA SER A 64 0.78 7.44 0.94
C SER A 64 1.42 8.09 -0.29
N GLU A 65 1.84 9.35 -0.16
CA GLU A 65 2.55 10.07 -1.21
C GLU A 65 3.93 9.47 -1.47
N LEU A 66 4.69 9.18 -0.41
CA LEU A 66 5.99 8.49 -0.55
C LEU A 66 5.86 7.15 -1.28
N ILE A 67 4.89 6.32 -0.90
CA ILE A 67 4.64 5.02 -1.56
C ILE A 67 4.30 5.23 -3.05
N LYS A 68 3.44 6.20 -3.37
CA LYS A 68 3.10 6.50 -4.77
C LYS A 68 4.31 6.94 -5.57
N THR A 69 5.15 7.80 -5.01
CA THR A 69 6.39 8.26 -5.67
C THR A 69 7.34 7.09 -5.91
N VAL A 70 7.64 6.29 -4.88
CA VAL A 70 8.53 5.13 -4.99
C VAL A 70 8.03 4.14 -6.04
N VAL A 71 6.73 3.80 -6.03
CA VAL A 71 6.15 2.88 -7.01
C VAL A 71 6.17 3.48 -8.41
N SER A 72 5.87 4.78 -8.56
CA SER A 72 5.89 5.45 -9.86
C SER A 72 7.30 5.50 -10.45
N ASP A 73 8.29 5.87 -9.64
CA ASP A 73 9.69 5.94 -10.06
C ASP A 73 10.23 4.55 -10.40
N TRP A 74 9.91 3.54 -9.59
CA TRP A 74 10.24 2.16 -9.90
C TRP A 74 9.60 1.71 -11.21
N LEU A 75 8.31 2.00 -11.43
CA LEU A 75 7.65 1.69 -12.69
C LEU A 75 8.28 2.44 -13.87
N ILE A 76 8.68 3.71 -13.74
CA ILE A 76 9.35 4.43 -14.83
C ILE A 76 10.72 3.80 -15.15
N ALA A 77 11.50 3.48 -14.12
CA ALA A 77 12.83 2.90 -14.28
C ALA A 77 12.79 1.45 -14.79
N ASN A 78 11.72 0.70 -14.47
CA ASN A 78 11.59 -0.74 -14.78
C ASN A 78 10.51 -1.04 -15.81
N ALA A 79 9.76 -0.05 -16.30
CA ALA A 79 8.89 -0.17 -17.45
C ALA A 79 9.77 -0.28 -18.69
N TYR A 80 10.28 -1.50 -18.90
CA TYR A 80 10.45 -2.04 -20.22
C TYR A 80 9.07 -2.05 -20.89
N LEU A 81 8.68 -0.93 -21.50
CA LEU A 81 8.18 -1.11 -22.86
C LEU A 81 9.31 -1.87 -23.55
N ARG A 82 9.09 -3.17 -23.79
CA ARG A 82 9.84 -3.87 -24.81
C ARG A 82 9.58 -3.06 -26.07
N VAL A 83 10.43 -2.07 -26.35
CA VAL A 83 10.66 -1.65 -27.72
C VAL A 83 11.03 -2.95 -28.39
N PRO A 84 10.21 -3.50 -29.30
CA PRO A 84 10.76 -4.45 -30.23
C PRO A 84 11.84 -3.63 -30.92
N HIS A 85 13.11 -3.88 -30.62
CA HIS A 85 14.18 -3.54 -31.53
C HIS A 85 13.91 -4.35 -32.81
N ALA A 86 12.93 -3.92 -33.60
CA ALA A 86 12.87 -4.21 -35.01
C ALA A 86 13.90 -3.27 -35.64
N LEU A 87 15.16 -3.64 -35.42
CA LEU A 87 16.23 -3.60 -36.41
C LEU A 87 16.09 -2.45 -37.43
N ASP A 88 16.49 -1.25 -37.04
CA ASP A 88 17.19 -0.39 -37.98
C ASP A 88 18.65 -0.87 -38.04
N GLU A 89 18.83 -2.09 -38.53
CA GLU A 89 20.11 -2.52 -39.06
C GLU A 89 20.00 -2.29 -40.57
N GLU A 90 20.41 -1.10 -40.97
CA GLU A 90 21.07 -0.75 -42.22
C GLU A 90 21.50 -2.00 -43.03
N SER A 91 20.58 -2.59 -43.79
CA SER A 91 20.93 -3.60 -44.78
C SER A 91 21.41 -2.83 -46.00
N GLU A 92 22.72 -2.59 -46.07
CA GLU A 92 23.41 -2.20 -47.30
C GLU A 92 23.16 -3.27 -48.37
N THR A 93 22.03 -3.23 -49.06
CA THR A 93 21.89 -3.95 -50.33
C THR A 93 22.55 -3.13 -51.41
N ARG A 94 23.83 -3.41 -51.63
CA ARG A 94 24.59 -2.98 -52.81
C ARG A 94 23.93 -3.56 -54.07
N GLY A 95 23.00 -2.83 -54.66
CA GLY A 95 22.39 -3.16 -55.95
C GLY A 95 23.38 -2.91 -57.08
N SER A 96 23.89 -3.99 -57.68
CA SER A 96 24.58 -3.98 -58.97
C SER A 96 23.80 -4.87 -59.92
N ALA A 97 23.00 -4.28 -60.81
CA ALA A 97 22.64 -4.76 -62.14
C ALA A 97 21.69 -3.76 -62.81
#